data_AF-A0A3S4I6V1-F1
#
_entry.id   AF-A0A3S4I6V1-F1
#
_cell.length_a   1.000
_cell.length_b   1.000
_cell.length_c   1.000
_cell.angle_alpha   90.00
_cell.angle_beta   90.00
_cell.angle_gamma   90.00
#
_symmetry.space_group_name_H-M   'P 1'
#
loop_
_entity.id
_entity.type
_entity.pdbx_description
1 polymer ?
#
loop_
_entity_poly.entity_id
_entity_poly.type
_entity_poly.pdbx_seq_one_letter_code
_entity_poly.pdbx_strand_id
1 'polypeptide(L)'
;MIKVAAFFADMHRVSLKDDHQWMAKQVYLNVGNFLLGVAAMGLDAVPIEGFDAEVLDAEFGLKEKGYTSLVVVPVGHHSVEDFKRRAAEITSAA
;
A
#
# COMPACT_ATOMS: atom_id res chain seq x y z
N MET A 1 10.88 26.07 -2.39
CA MET A 1 10.32 24.70 -2.26
C MET A 1 9.22 24.41 -3.27
N ILE A 2 8.13 25.20 -3.36
CA ILE A 2 6.99 24.91 -4.26
C ILE A 2 7.37 24.75 -5.75
N LYS A 3 8.30 25.57 -6.26
CA LYS A 3 8.76 25.49 -7.67
C LYS A 3 9.48 24.18 -8.03
N VAL A 4 10.15 23.55 -7.07
CA VAL A 4 10.95 22.34 -7.31
C VAL A 4 10.02 21.12 -7.42
N ALA A 5 9.03 21.00 -6.53
CA ALA A 5 8.06 19.91 -6.59
C ALA A 5 7.23 19.94 -7.89
N ALA A 6 6.80 21.15 -8.31
CA ALA A 6 6.09 21.33 -9.57
C ALA A 6 6.94 20.91 -10.79
N PHE A 7 8.24 21.22 -10.78
CA PHE A 7 9.16 20.83 -11.85
C PHE A 7 9.24 19.31 -12.03
N PHE A 8 9.40 18.54 -10.94
CA PHE A 8 9.45 17.07 -11.04
C PHE A 8 8.10 16.47 -11.43
N ALA A 9 6.99 17.03 -10.93
CA ALA A 9 5.66 16.60 -11.35
C ALA A 9 5.45 16.82 -12.86
N ASP A 10 5.83 17.98 -13.39
CA ASP A 10 5.73 18.24 -14.84
C ASP A 10 6.67 17.35 -15.65
N MET A 11 7.85 17.02 -15.15
CA MET A 11 8.76 16.08 -15.81
C MET A 11 8.12 14.70 -15.97
N HIS A 12 7.51 14.16 -14.90
CA HIS A 12 6.82 12.88 -14.94
C HIS A 12 5.56 12.91 -15.82
N ARG A 13 4.80 14.02 -15.80
CA ARG A 13 3.57 14.17 -16.59
C ARG A 13 3.83 14.41 -18.08
N VAL A 14 4.78 15.28 -18.42
CA VAL A 14 4.97 15.79 -19.79
C VAL A 14 6.07 15.04 -20.52
N SER A 15 7.24 14.87 -19.88
CA SER A 15 8.42 14.31 -20.53
C SER A 15 8.43 12.79 -20.47
N LEU A 16 8.26 12.22 -19.28
CA LEU A 16 8.39 10.78 -19.03
C LEU A 16 7.06 10.02 -19.22
N LYS A 17 5.93 10.70 -19.03
CA LYS A 17 4.57 10.16 -19.17
C LYS A 17 4.32 8.93 -18.30
N ASP A 18 4.90 8.94 -17.10
CA ASP A 18 4.82 7.88 -16.10
C ASP A 18 4.29 8.41 -14.75
N ASP A 19 3.60 9.55 -14.75
CA ASP A 19 3.11 10.23 -13.55
C ASP A 19 2.28 9.32 -12.65
N HIS A 20 1.44 8.45 -13.23
CA HIS A 20 0.66 7.47 -12.45
C HIS A 20 1.57 6.50 -11.67
N GLN A 21 2.61 5.97 -12.31
CA GLN A 21 3.56 5.03 -11.71
C GLN A 21 4.48 5.73 -10.72
N TRP A 22 4.90 6.95 -11.04
CA TRP A 22 5.69 7.78 -10.15
C TRP A 22 4.93 8.13 -8.87
N MET A 23 3.66 8.53 -8.99
CA MET A 23 2.78 8.78 -7.85
C MET A 23 2.54 7.51 -7.03
N ALA A 24 2.32 6.36 -7.68
CA ALA A 24 2.17 5.09 -6.99
C ALA A 24 3.38 4.77 -6.10
N LYS A 25 4.62 4.98 -6.59
CA LYS A 25 5.84 4.81 -5.78
C LYS A 25 5.86 5.69 -4.52
N GLN A 26 5.29 6.90 -4.57
CA GLN A 26 5.18 7.76 -3.39
C GLN A 26 4.21 7.18 -2.37
N VAL A 27 3.11 6.58 -2.83
CA VAL A 27 2.16 5.85 -1.97
C VAL A 27 2.84 4.63 -1.33
N TYR A 28 3.63 3.86 -2.08
CA TYR A 28 4.41 2.74 -1.53
C TYR A 28 5.43 3.18 -0.47
N LEU A 29 6.09 4.32 -0.65
CA LEU A 29 6.96 4.91 0.37
C LEU A 29 6.17 5.24 1.64
N ASN A 30 4.98 5.81 1.48
CA ASN A 30 4.08 6.09 2.59
C ASN A 30 3.62 4.79 3.29
N VAL A 31 3.32 3.72 2.55
CA VAL A 31 3.01 2.40 3.13
C VAL A 31 4.17 1.89 3.99
N GLY A 32 5.41 2.02 3.54
CA GLY A 32 6.58 1.67 4.36
C GLY A 32 6.64 2.44 5.68
N ASN A 33 6.43 3.76 5.64
CA ASN A 33 6.37 4.60 6.83
C ASN A 33 5.17 4.24 7.74
N PHE A 34 4.02 3.93 7.14
CA PHE A 34 2.82 3.50 7.85
C PHE A 34 3.07 2.21 8.63
N LEU A 35 3.64 1.19 8.00
CA LEU A 35 3.97 -0.08 8.66
C LEU A 35 4.94 0.10 9.82
N LEU A 36 5.94 0.97 9.67
CA LEU A 36 6.84 1.32 10.77
C LEU A 36 6.10 1.97 11.94
N GLY A 37 5.18 2.91 11.66
CA GLY A 37 4.36 3.55 12.68
C GLY A 37 3.42 2.57 13.40
N VAL A 38 2.78 1.67 12.65
CA VAL A 38 1.92 0.62 13.21
C VAL A 38 2.70 -0.30 14.16
N ALA A 39 3.88 -0.76 13.74
CA ALA A 39 4.75 -1.57 14.59
C ALA A 39 5.19 -0.84 15.86
N ALA A 40 5.52 0.46 15.75
CA ALA A 40 5.88 1.28 16.90
C ALA A 40 4.74 1.44 17.92
N MET A 41 3.48 1.31 17.47
CA MET A 41 2.29 1.31 18.34
C MET A 41 1.94 -0.07 18.91
N GLY A 42 2.72 -1.11 18.61
CA GLY A 42 2.45 -2.49 19.06
C GLY A 42 1.27 -3.15 18.37
N LEU A 43 0.95 -2.70 17.15
CA LEU A 43 -0.10 -3.27 16.31
C LEU A 43 0.52 -4.14 15.21
N ASP A 44 -0.26 -5.11 14.74
CA ASP A 44 0.07 -5.93 13.59
C ASP A 44 -0.55 -5.35 12.32
N ALA A 45 0.15 -5.49 11.20
CA ALA A 45 -0.36 -5.14 9.88
C ALA A 45 0.21 -6.05 8.80
N VAL A 46 -0.56 -6.21 7.72
CA VAL A 46 -0.14 -6.97 6.53
C VAL A 46 -0.41 -6.12 5.28
N PRO A 47 0.61 -5.69 4.52
CA PRO A 47 0.39 -5.07 3.23
C PRO A 47 -0.04 -6.13 2.20
N ILE A 48 -1.09 -5.84 1.42
CA ILE A 48 -1.68 -6.76 0.43
C ILE A 48 -1.81 -6.03 -0.92
N GLU A 49 -1.16 -6.59 -1.94
CA GLU A 49 -1.35 -6.23 -3.35
C GLU A 49 -2.28 -7.21 -4.09
N GLY A 50 -2.46 -8.41 -3.54
CA GLY A 50 -3.26 -9.49 -4.14
C GLY A 50 -4.77 -9.28 -4.00
N PHE A 51 -5.31 -8.21 -4.57
CA PHE A 51 -6.75 -7.91 -4.63
C PHE A 51 -7.15 -7.38 -6.02
N ASP A 52 -8.45 -7.41 -6.33
CA ASP A 52 -8.98 -6.83 -7.56
C ASP A 52 -9.21 -5.32 -7.38
N ALA A 53 -8.30 -4.52 -7.94
CA ALA A 53 -8.37 -3.07 -7.86
C ALA A 53 -9.55 -2.47 -8.64
N GLU A 54 -10.03 -3.12 -9.72
CA GLU A 54 -11.16 -2.60 -10.47
C GLU A 54 -12.46 -2.73 -9.68
N VAL A 55 -12.65 -3.87 -9.03
CA VAL A 55 -13.79 -4.11 -8.13
C VAL A 55 -13.74 -3.15 -6.94
N LEU A 56 -12.57 -2.98 -6.31
CA LEU A 56 -12.43 -2.09 -5.16
C LEU A 56 -12.63 -0.61 -5.53
N ASP A 57 -12.07 -0.18 -6.66
CA ASP A 57 -12.25 1.17 -7.18
C ASP A 57 -13.72 1.47 -7.49
N ALA A 58 -14.44 0.50 -8.06
CA ALA A 58 -15.86 0.64 -8.38
C ALA A 58 -16.72 0.73 -7.11
N GLU A 59 -16.48 -0.15 -6.13
CA GLU A 59 -17.22 -0.19 -4.86
C GLU A 59 -17.15 1.17 -4.12
N PHE A 60 -16.00 1.86 -4.20
CA PHE A 60 -15.77 3.14 -3.53
C PHE A 60 -15.84 4.38 -4.44
N GLY A 61 -16.13 4.20 -5.74
CA GLY A 61 -16.16 5.26 -6.74
C GLY A 61 -14.83 6.04 -6.83
N LEU A 62 -13.70 5.35 -6.79
CA LEU A 62 -12.37 6.00 -6.73
C LEU A 62 -11.97 6.67 -8.04
N LYS A 63 -12.26 6.03 -9.17
CA LYS A 63 -11.91 6.56 -10.50
C LYS A 63 -12.59 7.91 -10.78
N GLU A 64 -13.86 8.07 -10.39
CA GLU A 64 -14.60 9.33 -10.50
C GLU A 64 -13.99 10.46 -9.67
N LYS A 65 -13.30 10.11 -8.59
CA LYS A 65 -12.59 11.03 -7.70
C LYS A 65 -11.14 11.28 -8.15
N GLY A 66 -10.69 10.65 -9.24
CA GLY A 66 -9.31 10.75 -9.74
C GLY A 66 -8.31 9.87 -8.98
N TYR A 67 -8.76 8.81 -8.30
CA TYR A 67 -7.93 7.88 -7.54
C TYR A 67 -8.06 6.43 -8.05
N THR A 68 -7.09 5.60 -7.65
CA THR A 68 -7.12 4.15 -7.83
C THR A 68 -6.49 3.48 -6.61
N SER A 69 -6.95 2.28 -6.28
CA SER A 69 -6.44 1.48 -5.18
C SER A 69 -5.11 0.80 -5.55
N LEU A 70 -4.18 0.78 -4.60
CA LEU A 70 -2.82 0.25 -4.80
C LEU A 70 -2.48 -0.86 -3.81
N VAL A 71 -2.72 -0.62 -2.52
CA VAL A 71 -2.38 -1.54 -1.43
C VAL A 71 -3.49 -1.49 -0.39
N VAL A 72 -3.91 -2.66 0.10
CA VAL A 72 -4.77 -2.79 1.27
C VAL A 72 -3.90 -3.17 2.46
N VAL A 73 -4.10 -2.53 3.61
CA VAL A 73 -3.35 -2.85 4.84
C VAL A 73 -4.34 -3.08 5.98
N PRO A 74 -4.73 -4.34 6.27
CA PRO A 74 -5.44 -4.66 7.50
C PRO A 74 -4.53 -4.38 8.69
N VAL A 75 -5.09 -3.78 9.74
CA VAL A 75 -4.38 -3.45 10.98
C VAL A 75 -5.18 -3.97 12.17
N GLY A 76 -4.50 -4.55 13.15
CA GLY A 76 -5.14 -5.04 14.36
C GLY A 76 -4.17 -5.71 15.31
N HIS A 77 -4.67 -6.69 16.06
CA HIS A 77 -3.86 -7.59 16.87
C HIS A 77 -3.99 -9.00 16.31
N HIS A 78 -2.88 -9.71 16.20
CA HIS A 78 -2.88 -11.10 15.79
C HIS A 78 -3.65 -11.96 16.81
N SER A 79 -4.38 -12.97 16.33
CA SER A 79 -5.00 -13.93 17.23
C SER A 79 -3.98 -14.96 17.72
N VAL A 80 -4.28 -15.64 18.82
CA VAL A 80 -3.47 -16.79 19.28
C VAL A 80 -3.51 -17.95 18.27
N GLU A 81 -4.58 -18.04 17.47
CA GLU A 81 -4.73 -19.06 16.42
C GLU A 81 -3.80 -18.79 15.23
N ASP A 82 -3.50 -17.52 14.93
CA ASP A 82 -2.54 -17.16 13.88
C ASP A 82 -1.12 -17.64 14.20
N PHE A 83 -0.71 -17.57 15.48
CA PHE A 83 0.59 -18.07 15.94
C PHE A 83 0.68 -19.59 15.78
N LYS A 84 -0.37 -20.32 16.16
CA LYS A 84 -0.43 -21.79 16.04
C LYS A 84 -0.39 -22.24 14.58
N ARG A 85 -1.13 -21.57 13.70
CA ARG A 85 -1.14 -21.87 12.26
C ARG A 85 0.23 -21.66 11.63
N ARG A 86 0.90 -20.54 11.94
CA ARG A 86 2.22 -20.21 11.40
C ARG A 86 3.32 -21.16 11.89
N ALA A 87 3.26 -21.61 13.15
CA ALA A 87 4.16 -22.63 13.68
C ALA A 87 3.96 -24.00 13.02
N ALA A 88 2.71 -24.37 12.73
CA ALA A 88 2.39 -25.62 12.04
C ALA A 88 2.87 -25.63 10.58
N GLU A 89 2.75 -24.52 9.85
CA GLU A 89 3.27 -24.36 8.48
C GLU A 89 4.79 -24.48 8.40
N ILE A 90 5.54 -23.95 9.38
CA ILE A 90 7.01 -24.08 9.42
C ILE A 90 7.43 -25.53 9.68
N THR A 91 6.65 -26.27 10.47
CA THR A 91 6.98 -27.66 10.85
C THR A 91 6.62 -28.65 9.72
N SER A 92 5.65 -28.33 8.87
CA SER A 92 5.27 -29.18 7.73
C SER A 92 6.09 -28.92 6.46
N ALA A 93 6.86 -27.83 6.44
CA ALA A 93 7.77 -27.48 5.35
C ALA A 93 9.23 -27.96 5.57
N ALA A 94 9.51 -28.65 6.68
CA ALA A 94 10.81 -29.24 7.05
C ALA A 94 10.74 -30.77 7.05
#